data_AF-A0A0F9MA11-F1
#
_entry.id   AF-A0A0F9MA11-F1
#
_cell.length_a   1.000
_cell.length_b   1.000
_cell.length_c   1.000
_cell.angle_alpha   90.00
_cell.angle_beta   90.00
_cell.angle_gamma   90.00
#
_symmetry.space_group_name_H-M   'P 1'
#
loop_
_entity.id
_entity.type
_entity.pdbx_description
1 polymer ?
#
loop_
_entity_poly.entity_id
_entity_poly.type
_entity_poly.pdbx_seq_one_letter_code
_entity_poly.pdbx_strand_id
1 'polypeptide(L)' 'MATPRQVERCLRLEMLEAERKAFDSLSRYKFLMFGYWAGVWVNLNNIGGYKRPNPFAALVAAAKKKQVAK' A
#
# COMPACT_ATOMS: atom_id res chain seq x y z
N MET A 1 23.89 12.80 -9.55
CA MET A 1 23.20 11.50 -9.48
C MET A 1 22.90 11.20 -8.01
N ALA A 2 21.70 10.75 -7.66
CA ALA A 2 21.37 10.39 -6.28
C ALA A 2 22.13 9.11 -5.86
N THR A 3 22.60 9.07 -4.62
CA THR A 3 23.28 7.89 -4.07
C THR A 3 22.28 6.75 -3.82
N PRO A 4 22.72 5.48 -3.85
CA PRO A 4 21.85 4.34 -3.57
C PRO A 4 21.07 4.45 -2.24
N ARG A 5 21.70 5.03 -1.20
CA ARG A 5 21.06 5.28 0.11
C ARG A 5 19.94 6.33 0.04
N GLN A 6 20.09 7.35 -0.80
CA GLN A 6 19.05 8.36 -0.99
C GLN A 6 17.84 7.77 -1.71
N VAL A 7 18.08 6.95 -2.74
CA VAL A 7 16.99 6.26 -3.46
C VAL A 7 16.20 5.35 -2.52
N GLU A 8 16.89 4.56 -1.70
CA GLU A 8 16.22 3.70 -0.71
C GLU A 8 15.35 4.50 0.27
N ARG A 9 15.88 5.63 0.77
CA ARG A 9 15.11 6.51 1.66
C ARG A 9 13.87 7.06 0.96
N CYS A 10 13.99 7.53 -0.27
CA CYS A 10 12.86 8.04 -1.04
C CYS A 10 11.79 6.96 -1.25
N LEU A 11 12.18 5.74 -1.65
CA LEU A 11 11.24 4.62 -1.83
C LEU A 11 10.46 4.32 -0.55
N ARG A 12 11.13 4.32 0.61
CA ARG A 12 10.46 4.11 1.90
C ARG A 12 9.48 5.23 2.24
N LEU A 13 9.81 6.49 1.94
CA LEU A 13 8.91 7.62 2.17
C LEU A 13 7.68 7.55 1.26
N GLU A 14 7.87 7.23 -0.03
CA GLU A 14 6.77 7.04 -0.97
C GLU A 14 5.87 5.86 -0.58
N MET A 15 6.44 4.79 -0.03
CA MET A 15 5.64 3.70 0.55
C MET A 15 4.77 4.18 1.70
N LEU A 16 5.33 4.91 2.67
CA LEU A 16 4.56 5.44 3.80
C LEU A 16 3.45 6.38 3.34
N GLU A 17 3.71 7.21 2.33
CA GLU A 17 2.70 8.11 1.78
C GLU A 17 1.60 7.35 1.02
N ALA A 18 1.96 6.33 0.25
CA ALA A 18 0.99 5.45 -0.40
C ALA A 18 0.10 4.73 0.62
N GLU A 19 0.67 4.27 1.74
CA GLU A 19 -0.07 3.69 2.86
C GLU A 19 -1.09 4.66 3.44
N ARG A 20 -0.64 5.87 3.78
CA ARG A 20 -1.48 6.92 4.33
C ARG A 20 -2.63 7.30 3.40
N LYS A 21 -2.34 7.47 2.10
CA LYS A 21 -3.35 7.82 1.08
C LYS A 21 -4.34 6.70 0.83
N ALA A 22 -3.92 5.44 0.91
CA ALA A 22 -4.82 4.29 0.81
C ALA A 22 -5.84 4.31 1.96
N PHE A 23 -5.41 4.51 3.20
CA PHE A 23 -6.31 4.60 4.35
C PHE A 23 -7.21 5.85 4.33
N ASP A 24 -6.69 7.02 3.96
CA ASP A 24 -7.52 8.24 3.79
C ASP A 24 -8.55 8.07 2.65
N SER A 25 -8.23 7.30 1.61
CA SER A 25 -9.20 6.99 0.56
C SER A 25 -10.34 6.11 1.08
N LEU A 26 -10.04 5.14 1.95
CA LEU A 26 -11.04 4.28 2.58
C LEU A 26 -11.99 5.09 3.48
N SER A 27 -11.48 6.04 4.27
CA SER A 27 -12.32 6.86 5.16
C SER A 27 -13.30 7.76 4.39
N ARG A 28 -13.03 8.01 3.11
CA ARG A 28 -13.84 8.85 2.21
C ARG A 28 -14.65 8.04 1.18
N TYR A 29 -14.75 6.71 1.34
CA TYR A 29 -15.42 5.82 0.39
C TYR A 29 -14.85 5.89 -1.06
N LYS A 30 -13.60 6.35 -1.23
CA LYS A 30 -12.93 6.43 -2.54
C LYS A 30 -12.25 5.10 -2.88
N PHE A 31 -13.03 4.05 -3.09
CA PHE A 31 -12.51 2.68 -3.24
C PHE A 31 -11.54 2.49 -4.42
N LEU A 32 -11.78 3.17 -5.56
CA LEU A 32 -10.85 3.16 -6.69
C LEU A 32 -9.49 3.76 -6.31
N MET A 33 -9.49 4.84 -5.53
CA MET A 33 -8.25 5.48 -5.06
C MET A 33 -7.54 4.63 -4.01
N PHE A 34 -8.29 3.94 -3.14
CA PHE A 34 -7.71 2.94 -2.26
C PHE A 34 -6.96 1.86 -3.05
N GLY A 35 -7.59 1.25 -4.06
CA GLY A 35 -6.95 0.24 -4.90
C GLY A 35 -5.70 0.76 -5.61
N TYR A 36 -5.76 1.99 -6.14
CA TYR A 36 -4.62 2.66 -6.75
C TYR A 36 -3.43 2.81 -5.78
N TRP A 37 -3.65 3.42 -4.61
CA TRP A 37 -2.58 3.65 -3.64
C TRP A 37 -2.05 2.36 -3.01
N ALA A 38 -2.92 1.37 -2.79
CA ALA A 38 -2.50 0.06 -2.33
C ALA A 38 -1.60 -0.65 -3.36
N GLY A 39 -1.92 -0.54 -4.64
CA GLY A 39 -1.08 -1.05 -5.73
C GLY A 39 0.28 -0.36 -5.80
N VAL A 40 0.32 0.97 -5.64
CA VAL A 40 1.58 1.74 -5.55
C VAL A 40 2.44 1.22 -4.39
N TRP A 41 1.87 1.04 -3.20
CA TRP A 41 2.59 0.52 -2.04
C TRP A 41 3.22 -0.85 -2.33
N VAL A 42 2.44 -1.79 -2.90
CA VAL A 42 2.92 -3.14 -3.25
C VAL A 42 4.05 -3.08 -4.27
N ASN A 43 3.91 -2.25 -5.31
CA ASN A 43 4.93 -2.09 -6.34
C ASN A 43 6.24 -1.54 -5.76
N LEU A 44 6.18 -0.52 -4.90
CA LEU A 44 7.37 0.04 -4.24
C LEU A 44 8.03 -0.97 -3.28
N ASN A 45 7.24 -1.75 -2.54
CA ASN A 45 7.74 -2.83 -1.68
C ASN A 45 8.52 -3.89 -2.48
N ASN A 46 8.03 -4.21 -3.68
CA ASN A 46 8.63 -5.19 -4.57
C ASN A 46 9.91 -4.65 -5.22
N ILE A 47 9.87 -3.45 -5.80
CA ILE A 47 11.03 -2.82 -6.46
C ILE A 47 12.15 -2.56 -5.46
N GLY A 48 11.81 -2.14 -4.24
CA GLY A 48 12.78 -1.95 -3.16
C GLY A 48 13.29 -3.24 -2.51
N GLY A 49 12.71 -4.40 -2.86
CA GLY A 49 13.10 -5.70 -2.29
C GLY A 49 12.86 -5.82 -0.78
N TYR A 50 12.02 -4.97 -0.18
CA TYR A 50 11.91 -4.85 1.27
C TYR A 50 11.13 -5.99 1.93
N LYS A 51 10.32 -6.73 1.16
CA LYS A 51 9.49 -7.85 1.65
C LYS A 51 8.64 -7.50 2.88
N ARG A 52 8.16 -6.25 2.99
CA ARG A 52 7.34 -5.83 4.12
C ARG A 52 5.96 -6.49 4.09
N PRO A 53 5.38 -6.81 5.26
CA PRO A 53 4.01 -7.29 5.35
C PRO A 53 3.05 -6.23 4.81
N ASN A 54 2.09 -6.64 3.98
CA ASN A 54 1.13 -5.72 3.37
C ASN A 54 0.16 -5.17 4.44
N PRO A 55 0.12 -3.85 4.68
CA PRO A 55 -0.71 -3.25 5.73
C PRO A 55 -2.21 -3.42 5.48
N PHE A 56 -2.63 -3.66 4.24
CA PHE A 56 -4.03 -3.83 3.86
C PHE A 56 -4.51 -5.29 3.93
N ALA A 57 -3.61 -6.25 4.19
CA ALA A 57 -3.92 -7.68 4.10
C ALA A 57 -5.07 -8.10 5.02
N ALA A 58 -5.09 -7.62 6.27
CA ALA A 58 -6.15 -7.94 7.23
C ALA A 58 -7.52 -7.42 6.76
N LEU A 59 -7.57 -6.21 6.20
CA LEU A 59 -8.79 -5.59 5.69
C LEU A 59 -9.34 -6.36 4.50
N VAL A 60 -8.47 -6.72 3.54
CA VAL A 60 -8.86 -7.52 2.37
C VAL A 60 -9.33 -8.91 2.78
N ALA A 61 -8.65 -9.56 3.74
CA ALA A 61 -9.05 -10.85 4.27
C ALA A 61 -10.44 -10.80 4.93
N ALA A 62 -10.71 -9.75 5.72
CA ALA A 62 -12.02 -9.54 6.34
C ALA A 62 -13.13 -9.33 5.28
N ALA A 63 -12.86 -8.53 4.25
CA ALA A 63 -13.79 -8.31 3.14
C ALA A 63 -14.08 -9.61 2.38
N LYS A 64 -13.05 -10.41 2.09
CA LYS A 64 -13.20 -11.72 1.43
C LYS A 64 -14.06 -12.69 2.24
N LYS A 65 -13.86 -12.75 3.56
CA LYS A 65 -14.69 -13.59 4.45
C LYS A 65 -16.17 -13.20 4.38
N LYS A 66 -16.49 -11.89 4.31
CA LYS A 66 -17.87 -11.42 4.15
C LYS A 66 -18.49 -11.78 2.79
N GLN A 67 -17.69 -11.93 1.73
CA GLN A 67 -18.20 -12.37 0.42
C GLN A 67 -18.61 -13.84 0.42
N VAL A 68 -17.88 -14.71 1.12
CA VAL A 68 -18.14 -16.16 1.17
C VAL A 68 -19.33 -16.52 2.06
N ALA A 69 -19.62 -15.68 3.07
CA ALA A 69 -20.77 -15.86 3.96
C ALA A 69 -22.09 -15.31 3.39
N LYS A 70 -22.13 -14.97 2.09
CA LYS A 70 -23.27 -14.39 1.38
C LYS A 70 -23.78 -15.39 0.36
#